data_AF-A0A2T4Y182-F1
#
_entry.id   AF-A0A2T4Y182-F1
#
_cell.length_a   1.000
_cell.length_b   1.000
_cell.length_c   1.000
_cell.angle_alpha   90.00
_cell.angle_beta   90.00
_cell.angle_gamma   90.00
#
_symmetry.space_group_name_H-M   'P 1'
#
loop_
_entity.id
_entity.type
_entity.pdbx_description
1 polymer ?
#
loop_
_entity_poly.entity_id
_entity_poly.type
_entity_poly.pdbx_seq_one_letter_code
_entity_poly.pdbx_strand_id
1 'polypeptide(L)'
;MKNNTQPALKERIEKALEDFTKGRASMHVPPLDTDVDMVLAECSDRLSELEARCAALAAELQSVKAMNDCLSEELRGYESDGAFEGPKMHLLWWQCETPNHDAFLAEVRAQGVEMLVKHCEQKALEKSYDFFMDAGAVAAQFAAQLRKGVQS
;
A
#
# COMPACT_ATOMS: atom_id res chain seq x y z
N MET A 1 12.35 12.78 -5.13
CA MET A 1 11.70 13.64 -4.11
C MET A 1 11.63 12.83 -2.83
N LYS A 2 12.18 13.34 -1.72
CA LYS A 2 12.27 12.59 -0.46
C LYS A 2 10.87 12.53 0.18
N ASN A 3 10.37 11.32 0.46
CA ASN A 3 9.09 11.04 1.11
C ASN A 3 8.97 11.83 2.43
N ASN A 4 8.21 12.93 2.40
CA ASN A 4 7.99 13.81 3.55
C ASN A 4 6.67 13.50 4.30
N THR A 5 6.05 12.36 3.99
CA THR A 5 4.70 11.98 4.46
C THR A 5 4.70 11.12 5.72
N GLN A 6 5.74 10.33 5.96
CA GLN A 6 5.87 9.49 7.17
C GLN A 6 5.94 10.28 8.48
N PRO A 7 6.70 11.40 8.59
CA PRO A 7 6.75 12.20 9.82
C PRO A 7 5.38 12.80 10.16
N ALA A 8 4.67 13.29 9.14
CA ALA A 8 3.36 13.91 9.29
C ALA A 8 2.27 12.91 9.71
N LEU A 9 2.33 11.68 9.21
CA LEU A 9 1.38 10.64 9.62
C LEU A 9 1.62 10.19 11.07
N LYS A 10 2.89 10.00 11.45
CA LYS A 10 3.27 9.61 12.81
C LYS A 10 2.81 10.64 13.84
N GLU A 11 3.09 11.92 13.60
CA GLU A 11 2.70 13.01 14.51
C GLU A 11 1.16 13.14 14.63
N ARG A 12 0.43 12.88 13.55
CA ARG A 12 -1.05 12.85 13.56
C ARG A 12 -1.60 11.68 14.37
N ILE A 13 -0.96 10.50 14.30
CA ILE A 13 -1.34 9.33 15.09
C ILE A 13 -1.05 9.57 16.57
N GLU A 14 0.14 10.07 16.91
CA GLU A 14 0.52 10.40 18.29
C GLU A 14 -0.44 11.41 18.91
N LYS A 15 -0.79 12.48 18.18
CA LYS A 15 -1.77 13.46 18.63
C LYS A 15 -3.17 12.85 18.82
N ALA A 16 -3.63 12.03 17.87
CA ALA A 16 -4.93 11.38 17.98
C ALA A 16 -5.01 10.43 19.19
N LEU A 17 -3.91 9.77 19.53
CA LEU A 17 -3.81 8.90 20.71
C LEU A 17 -3.82 9.71 22.01
N GLU A 18 -3.12 10.84 22.04
CA GLU A 18 -3.14 11.74 23.19
C GLU A 18 -4.56 12.29 23.45
N ASP A 19 -5.24 12.73 22.39
CA ASP A 19 -6.62 13.22 22.45
C ASP A 19 -7.59 12.10 22.88
N PHE A 20 -7.43 10.89 22.35
CA PHE A 20 -8.22 9.72 22.73
C PHE A 20 -8.04 9.34 24.21
N THR A 21 -6.80 9.32 24.68
CA THR A 21 -6.47 8.95 26.07
C THR A 21 -7.04 9.98 27.05
N LYS A 22 -6.92 11.28 26.74
CA LYS A 22 -7.54 12.37 27.52
C LYS A 22 -9.07 12.27 27.52
N GLY A 23 -9.68 11.97 26.38
CA GLY A 23 -11.13 11.79 26.26
C GLY A 23 -11.66 10.66 27.15
N ARG A 24 -10.98 9.49 27.15
CA ARG A 24 -11.33 8.37 28.02
C ARG A 24 -11.26 8.72 29.50
N ALA A 25 -10.21 9.43 29.91
CA ALA A 25 -10.03 9.86 31.29
C ALA A 25 -11.16 10.80 31.74
N SER A 26 -11.59 11.74 30.88
CA SER A 26 -12.71 12.64 31.17
C SER A 26 -14.05 11.91 31.34
N MET A 27 -14.24 10.78 30.68
CA MET A 27 -15.46 9.97 30.75
C MET A 27 -15.43 8.91 31.86
N HIS A 28 -14.43 8.92 32.75
CA HIS A 28 -14.22 7.90 33.80
C HIS A 28 -14.15 6.48 33.24
N VAL A 29 -13.73 6.34 31.98
CA VAL A 29 -13.57 5.06 31.33
C VAL A 29 -12.28 4.42 31.84
N PRO A 30 -12.31 3.15 32.27
CA PRO A 30 -11.11 2.45 32.72
C PRO A 30 -9.99 2.48 31.65
N PRO A 31 -8.71 2.45 32.07
CA PRO A 31 -7.58 2.33 31.15
C PRO A 31 -7.76 1.14 30.19
N LEU A 32 -7.18 1.22 29.00
CA LEU A 32 -7.11 0.03 28.16
C LEU A 32 -6.26 -1.04 28.85
N ASP A 33 -6.75 -2.27 28.81
CA ASP A 33 -6.01 -3.48 29.21
C ASP A 33 -5.09 -3.97 28.06
N THR A 34 -5.35 -3.47 26.85
CA THR A 34 -4.50 -3.68 25.68
C THR A 34 -3.41 -2.61 25.69
N ASP A 35 -2.15 -3.04 25.62
CA ASP A 35 -1.03 -2.15 25.40
C ASP A 35 -1.13 -1.59 23.97
N VAL A 36 -1.71 -0.39 23.86
CA VAL A 36 -1.93 0.31 22.60
C VAL A 36 -0.60 0.63 21.92
N ASP A 37 0.44 0.91 22.70
CA ASP A 37 1.78 1.18 22.20
C ASP A 37 2.37 -0.06 21.54
N MET A 38 2.15 -1.25 22.13
CA MET A 38 2.53 -2.53 21.55
C MET A 38 1.81 -2.82 20.22
N VAL A 39 0.49 -2.58 20.15
CA VAL A 39 -0.29 -2.80 18.91
C VAL A 39 0.14 -1.84 17.81
N LEU A 40 0.39 -0.58 18.14
CA LEU A 40 0.88 0.41 17.18
C LEU A 40 2.27 0.07 16.67
N ALA A 41 3.16 -0.41 17.54
CA ALA A 41 4.48 -0.89 17.16
C ALA A 41 4.35 -2.07 16.17
N GLU A 42 3.52 -3.07 16.47
CA GLU A 42 3.28 -4.22 15.60
C GLU A 42 2.69 -3.82 14.23
N CYS A 43 1.75 -2.87 14.21
CA CYS A 43 1.20 -2.30 12.97
C CYS A 43 2.27 -1.54 12.16
N SER A 44 3.11 -0.75 12.83
CA SER A 44 4.20 0.00 12.19
C SER A 44 5.23 -0.94 11.56
N ASP A 45 5.58 -2.01 12.25
CA ASP A 45 6.53 -3.02 11.76
C ASP A 45 5.98 -3.74 10.53
N ARG A 46 4.71 -4.17 10.58
CA ARG A 46 4.03 -4.81 9.44
C ARG A 46 3.91 -3.89 8.22
N LEU A 47 3.63 -2.60 8.44
CA LEU A 47 3.60 -1.62 7.35
C LEU A 47 4.99 -1.47 6.71
N SER A 48 6.03 -1.37 7.53
CA SER A 48 7.41 -1.25 7.06
C SER A 48 7.84 -2.50 6.27
N GLU A 49 7.47 -3.69 6.73
CA GLU A 49 7.72 -4.94 6.02
C GLU A 49 6.99 -4.99 4.67
N LEU A 50 5.72 -4.58 4.63
CA LEU A 50 4.94 -4.57 3.41
C LEU A 50 5.48 -3.56 2.39
N GLU A 51 5.90 -2.38 2.85
CA GLU A 51 6.58 -1.37 2.02
C GLU A 51 7.87 -1.92 1.42
N ALA A 52 8.69 -2.61 2.22
CA ALA A 52 9.93 -3.23 1.76
C ALA A 52 9.67 -4.32 0.70
N ARG A 53 8.67 -5.19 0.92
CA ARG A 53 8.28 -6.22 -0.07
C ARG A 53 7.76 -5.60 -1.36
N CYS A 54 6.97 -4.53 -1.28
CA CYS A 54 6.50 -3.80 -2.46
C CYS A 54 7.66 -3.17 -3.24
N ALA A 55 8.64 -2.58 -2.55
CA ALA A 55 9.82 -2.00 -3.18
C ALA A 55 10.68 -3.07 -3.87
N ALA A 56 10.87 -4.24 -3.25
CA ALA A 56 11.58 -5.36 -3.85
C ALA A 56 10.88 -5.86 -5.13
N LEU A 57 9.56 -6.05 -5.07
CA LEU A 57 8.79 -6.49 -6.24
C LEU A 57 8.81 -5.45 -7.38
N ALA A 58 8.76 -4.16 -7.05
CA ALA A 58 8.91 -3.09 -8.03
C ALA A 58 10.30 -3.12 -8.71
N ALA A 59 11.37 -3.42 -7.97
CA ALA A 59 12.71 -3.55 -8.52
C ALA A 59 12.85 -4.77 -9.44
N GLU A 60 12.32 -5.93 -9.05
CA GLU A 60 12.29 -7.14 -9.89
C GLU A 60 11.54 -6.88 -11.20
N LEU A 61 10.41 -6.18 -11.13
CA LEU A 61 9.64 -5.80 -12.32
C LEU A 61 10.44 -4.91 -13.28
N GLN A 62 11.18 -3.93 -12.75
CA GLN A 62 12.04 -3.07 -13.58
C GLN A 62 13.15 -3.88 -14.26
N SER A 63 13.73 -4.87 -13.56
CA SER A 63 14.72 -5.78 -14.16
C SER A 63 14.13 -6.60 -15.31
N VAL A 64 12.90 -7.12 -15.14
CA VAL A 64 12.21 -7.88 -16.19
C VAL A 64 11.90 -7.01 -17.41
N LYS A 65 11.47 -5.76 -17.20
CA LYS A 65 11.24 -4.80 -18.28
C LYS A 65 12.52 -4.49 -19.05
N ALA A 66 13.62 -4.18 -18.35
CA ALA A 66 14.90 -3.91 -18.99
C ALA A 66 15.40 -5.11 -19.82
N MET A 67 15.18 -6.33 -19.33
CA MET A 67 15.52 -7.54 -20.08
C MET A 67 14.61 -7.71 -21.31
N ASN A 68 13.32 -7.41 -21.19
CA ASN A 68 12.37 -7.45 -22.30
C ASN A 68 12.74 -6.45 -23.41
N ASP A 69 13.10 -5.22 -23.04
CA ASP A 69 13.56 -4.18 -23.97
C ASP A 69 14.82 -4.63 -24.73
N CYS A 70 15.79 -5.22 -24.01
CA CYS A 70 17.03 -5.74 -24.60
C CYS A 70 16.75 -6.86 -25.62
N LEU A 71 15.92 -7.83 -25.25
CA LEU A 71 15.53 -8.94 -26.12
C LEU A 71 14.74 -8.48 -27.34
N SER A 72 13.88 -7.47 -27.18
CA SER A 72 13.13 -6.86 -28.27
C SER A 72 14.07 -6.23 -29.31
N GLU A 73 15.08 -5.48 -28.87
CA GLU A 73 16.06 -4.88 -29.77
C GLU A 73 16.92 -5.93 -30.51
N GLU A 74 17.31 -7.00 -29.83
CA GLU A 74 18.05 -8.12 -30.44
C GLU A 74 17.21 -8.81 -31.53
N LEU A 75 15.94 -9.11 -31.24
CA LEU A 75 15.00 -9.68 -32.23
C LEU A 75 14.77 -8.75 -33.42
N ARG A 76 14.68 -7.43 -33.19
CA ARG A 76 14.54 -6.48 -34.30
C ARG A 76 15.71 -6.60 -35.29
N GLY A 77 16.91 -6.86 -34.79
CA GLY A 77 18.09 -7.14 -35.61
C GLY A 77 17.90 -8.37 -36.48
N TYR A 78 17.53 -9.51 -35.88
CA TYR A 78 17.28 -10.77 -36.59
C TYR A 78 16.13 -10.70 -37.60
N GLU A 79 15.10 -9.90 -37.32
CA GLU A 79 13.95 -9.75 -38.21
C GLU A 79 14.18 -8.72 -39.34
N SER A 80 15.25 -7.93 -39.27
CA SER A 80 15.52 -6.85 -40.22
C SER A 80 16.15 -7.30 -41.55
N ASP A 81 16.76 -8.49 -41.58
CA ASP A 81 17.43 -9.05 -42.77
C ASP A 81 16.45 -9.76 -43.73
N GLY A 82 15.17 -9.85 -43.36
CA GLY A 82 14.12 -10.46 -44.16
C GLY A 82 14.15 -11.99 -44.20
N ALA A 83 15.04 -12.65 -43.45
CA ALA A 83 15.11 -14.11 -43.39
C ALA A 83 14.00 -14.73 -42.52
N PHE A 84 13.33 -13.91 -41.71
CA PHE A 84 12.25 -14.32 -40.82
C PHE A 84 10.87 -13.97 -41.40
N GLU A 85 10.11 -14.99 -41.81
CA GLU A 85 8.74 -14.84 -42.32
C GLU A 85 7.65 -14.90 -41.22
N GLY A 86 8.05 -14.89 -39.95
CA GLY A 86 7.14 -14.98 -38.81
C GLY A 86 6.56 -13.63 -38.35
N PRO A 87 5.66 -13.65 -37.34
CA PRO A 87 5.15 -12.42 -36.73
C PRO A 87 6.28 -11.66 -36.05
N LYS A 88 6.33 -10.33 -36.23
CA LYS A 88 7.38 -9.47 -35.68
C LYS A 88 7.36 -9.46 -34.14
N MET A 89 8.15 -10.31 -33.51
CA MET A 89 8.12 -10.56 -32.08
C MET A 89 8.65 -9.36 -31.28
N HIS A 90 9.57 -8.57 -31.85
CA HIS A 90 10.04 -7.33 -31.22
C HIS A 90 8.91 -6.31 -30.96
N LEU A 91 7.88 -6.26 -31.82
CA LEU A 91 6.75 -5.34 -31.63
C LEU A 91 5.82 -5.77 -30.49
N LEU A 92 5.72 -7.08 -30.24
CA LEU A 92 4.92 -7.64 -29.14
C LEU A 92 5.54 -7.35 -27.78
N TRP A 93 6.87 -7.36 -27.70
CA TRP A 93 7.62 -7.16 -26.46
C TRP A 93 7.83 -5.68 -26.13
N TRP A 94 8.09 -4.83 -27.13
CA TRP A 94 8.20 -3.38 -26.96
C TRP A 94 6.98 -2.71 -26.30
N GLN A 95 5.77 -3.27 -26.47
CA GLN A 95 4.53 -2.73 -25.90
C GLN A 95 4.09 -3.42 -24.60
N CYS A 96 4.98 -4.16 -23.93
CA CYS A 96 4.63 -4.83 -22.68
C CYS A 96 4.57 -3.83 -21.52
N GLU A 97 3.54 -2.99 -21.52
CA GLU A 97 3.18 -2.18 -20.37
C GLU A 97 2.65 -3.10 -19.26
N THR A 98 2.94 -2.76 -18.01
CA THR A 98 2.43 -3.49 -16.83
C THR A 98 1.46 -2.63 -16.01
N PRO A 99 0.44 -1.97 -16.62
CA PRO A 99 -0.46 -1.07 -15.90
C PRO A 99 -1.29 -1.82 -14.85
N ASN A 100 -1.52 -3.11 -15.08
CA ASN A 100 -2.19 -4.00 -14.12
C ASN A 100 -1.40 -4.19 -12.82
N HIS A 101 -0.07 -3.99 -12.83
CA HIS A 101 0.75 -4.23 -11.65
C HIS A 101 0.65 -3.09 -10.63
N ASP A 102 0.68 -1.84 -11.08
CA ASP A 102 0.56 -0.70 -10.17
C ASP A 102 -0.84 -0.63 -9.56
N ALA A 103 -1.86 -0.97 -10.36
CA ALA A 103 -3.23 -1.17 -9.89
C ALA A 103 -3.31 -2.33 -8.88
N PHE A 104 -2.61 -3.44 -9.14
CA PHE A 104 -2.54 -4.57 -8.21
C PHE A 104 -1.85 -4.20 -6.89
N LEU A 105 -0.72 -3.49 -6.92
CA LEU A 105 -0.05 -3.01 -5.72
C LEU A 105 -0.90 -2.01 -4.92
N ALA A 106 -1.62 -1.12 -5.63
CA ALA A 106 -2.58 -0.22 -5.01
C ALA A 106 -3.71 -1.00 -4.30
N GLU A 107 -4.20 -2.07 -4.94
CA GLU A 107 -5.21 -2.96 -4.36
C GLU A 107 -4.67 -3.71 -3.14
N VAL A 108 -3.47 -4.29 -3.20
CA VAL A 108 -2.85 -5.00 -2.05
C VAL A 108 -2.67 -4.06 -0.86
N ARG A 109 -2.22 -2.82 -1.10
CA ARG A 109 -2.13 -1.81 -0.04
C ARG A 109 -3.51 -1.44 0.53
N ALA A 110 -4.52 -1.29 -0.33
CA ALA A 110 -5.90 -1.02 0.10
C ALA A 110 -6.45 -2.16 0.97
N GLN A 111 -6.19 -3.42 0.61
CA GLN A 111 -6.59 -4.59 1.39
C GLN A 111 -5.91 -4.62 2.77
N GLY A 112 -4.64 -4.22 2.85
CA GLY A 112 -3.94 -4.04 4.13
C GLY A 112 -4.66 -3.06 5.06
N VAL A 113 -5.13 -1.94 4.51
CA VAL A 113 -5.91 -0.92 5.26
C VAL A 113 -7.31 -1.43 5.60
N GLU A 114 -7.96 -2.21 4.73
CA GLU A 114 -9.27 -2.80 5.02
C GLU A 114 -9.24 -3.82 6.17
N MET A 115 -8.11 -4.49 6.41
CA MET A 115 -7.97 -5.32 7.60
C MET A 115 -8.03 -4.48 8.89
N LEU A 116 -7.46 -3.27 8.87
CA LEU A 116 -7.59 -2.33 9.98
C LEU A 116 -9.03 -1.85 10.15
N VAL A 117 -9.74 -1.56 9.06
CA VAL A 117 -11.17 -1.21 9.10
C VAL A 117 -11.98 -2.29 9.80
N LYS A 118 -11.83 -3.56 9.40
CA LYS A 118 -12.54 -4.69 10.02
C LYS A 118 -12.22 -4.81 11.51
N HIS A 119 -10.96 -4.59 11.88
CA HIS A 119 -10.57 -4.60 13.29
C HIS A 119 -11.26 -3.49 14.09
N CYS A 120 -11.32 -2.28 13.52
CA CYS A 120 -12.03 -1.15 14.11
C CYS A 120 -13.53 -1.44 14.26
N GLU A 121 -14.20 -1.95 13.23
CA GLU A 121 -15.63 -2.31 13.27
C GLU A 121 -15.92 -3.36 14.36
N GLN A 122 -15.08 -4.40 14.46
CA GLN A 122 -15.22 -5.41 15.52
C GLN A 122 -15.11 -4.77 16.91
N LYS A 123 -14.11 -3.91 17.14
CA LYS A 123 -13.92 -3.22 18.42
C LYS A 123 -15.05 -2.26 18.75
N ALA A 124 -15.63 -1.61 17.74
CA ALA A 124 -16.78 -0.74 17.91
C ALA A 124 -18.02 -1.52 18.36
N LEU A 125 -18.27 -2.70 17.80
CA LEU A 125 -19.38 -3.58 18.19
C LEU A 125 -19.20 -4.17 19.59
N GLU A 126 -17.98 -4.61 19.93
CA GLU A 126 -17.68 -5.22 21.24
C GLU A 126 -17.81 -4.23 22.39
N LYS A 127 -17.47 -2.97 22.16
CA LYS A 127 -17.26 -1.99 23.24
C LYS A 127 -18.09 -0.71 23.11
N SER A 128 -18.90 -0.59 22.07
CA SER A 128 -19.79 0.55 21.79
C SER A 128 -19.08 1.91 21.83
N TYR A 129 -17.85 1.98 21.31
CA TYR A 129 -17.09 3.24 21.21
C TYR A 129 -17.21 3.84 19.82
N ASP A 130 -17.73 5.06 19.75
CA ASP A 130 -17.84 5.85 18.51
C ASP A 130 -16.46 6.10 17.88
N PHE A 131 -15.40 6.18 18.68
CA PHE A 131 -14.01 6.34 18.20
C PHE A 131 -13.58 5.26 17.20
N PHE A 132 -13.93 4.00 17.43
CA PHE A 132 -13.54 2.93 16.51
C PHE A 132 -14.35 2.99 15.21
N MET A 133 -15.58 3.50 15.24
CA MET A 133 -16.35 3.76 14.02
C MET A 133 -15.70 4.87 13.18
N ASP A 134 -15.28 5.96 13.82
CA ASP A 134 -14.62 7.07 13.14
C ASP A 134 -13.25 6.66 12.56
N ALA A 135 -12.46 5.92 13.33
CA ALA A 135 -11.17 5.39 12.87
C ALA A 135 -11.33 4.43 11.68
N GLY A 136 -12.33 3.54 11.74
CA GLY A 136 -12.68 2.64 10.64
C GLY A 136 -13.11 3.40 9.39
N ALA A 137 -13.93 4.44 9.54
CA ALA A 137 -14.39 5.27 8.42
C ALA A 137 -13.23 6.01 7.73
N VAL A 138 -12.28 6.56 8.49
CA VAL A 138 -11.08 7.22 7.94
C VAL A 138 -10.18 6.21 7.21
N ALA A 139 -9.96 5.03 7.80
CA ALA A 139 -9.19 3.97 7.16
C ALA A 139 -9.84 3.48 5.85
N ALA A 140 -11.17 3.35 5.82
CA ALA A 140 -11.90 2.97 4.61
C ALA A 140 -11.74 4.02 3.48
N GLN A 141 -11.77 5.32 3.83
CA GLN A 141 -11.51 6.39 2.87
C GLN A 141 -10.08 6.33 2.32
N PHE A 142 -9.09 6.04 3.18
CA PHE A 142 -7.70 5.90 2.75
C PHE A 142 -7.49 4.69 1.82
N ALA A 143 -8.11 3.55 2.11
CA ALA A 143 -8.11 2.39 1.22
C ALA A 143 -8.69 2.73 -0.17
N ALA A 144 -9.79 3.49 -0.22
CA ALA A 144 -10.38 3.96 -1.48
C ALA A 144 -9.47 4.94 -2.24
N GLN A 145 -8.69 5.77 -1.54
CA GLN A 145 -7.71 6.66 -2.16
C GLN A 145 -6.54 5.89 -2.78
N LEU A 146 -6.07 4.83 -2.11
CA LEU A 146 -4.99 3.97 -2.63
C LEU A 146 -5.38 3.37 -3.99
N ARG A 147 -6.62 2.87 -4.13
CA ARG A 147 -7.15 2.31 -5.40
C ARG A 147 -7.27 3.31 -6.54
N LYS A 148 -7.50 4.59 -6.23
CA LYS A 148 -7.57 5.66 -7.24
C LYS A 148 -6.19 6.07 -7.76
N GLY A 149 -5.12 5.52 -7.19
CA GLY A 149 -3.75 5.93 -7.48
C GLY A 149 -3.54 7.34 -6.96
N VAL A 150 -3.13 7.48 -5.70
CA VAL A 150 -2.67 8.78 -5.20
C VAL A 150 -1.45 9.16 -6.04
N GLN A 151 -1.63 10.11 -6.97
CA GLN A 151 -0.54 10.87 -7.54
C GLN A 151 0.14 11.63 -6.40
N SER A 152 1.19 11.03 -5.82
CA SER A 152 2.22 11.80 -5.09
C SER A 152 3.16 12.47 -6.08
#